data_AF-A0A952WHE5-F1
#
_entry.id   AF-A0A952WHE5-F1
#
_cell.length_a   1.000
_cell.length_b   1.000
_cell.length_c   1.000
_cell.angle_alpha   90.00
_cell.angle_beta   90.00
_cell.angle_gamma   90.00
#
_symmetry.space_group_name_H-M   'P 1'
#
loop_
_entity.id
_entity.type
_entity.pdbx_description
1 polymer ?
#
loop_
_entity_poly.entity_id
_entity_poly.type
_entity_poly.pdbx_seq_one_letter_code
_entity_poly.pdbx_strand_id
1 'polypeptide(L)'
;MKPGLTSVLLASCVAAAPIAAADVQFFDLFYSTFYNQTSGSAPTDYDDSNFSARIIATPGDVGFARVLTPDLQDLSLPEIGPGYFLFQQDFSTQEDSLFAFGPGDYIFGIQDGTLGDQAGEIMRPDGSFWSEEIPAFTESCFWQMQSADAASDLTLEFNTFAAPAPANTSLIFVFIYDEFGAVVFNDYFESSIGTEVIPGGTLDQGRHYSVLLYFSSRIENLTAEFGGSAKILGFDRVTIAPLVTVATCPADLNHDGFVDDLDFVFFVVAYNILDCADPAMPQWCPADLTLDGVVEDSDFVLFVGAYNELLCP
;
A
#
# COMPACT_ATOMS: atom_id res chain seq x y z
N MET A 1 23.59 -18.48 10.47
CA MET A 1 23.65 -19.90 10.04
C MET A 1 22.38 -20.60 10.49
N LYS A 2 21.44 -20.85 9.57
CA LYS A 2 20.24 -21.67 9.82
C LYS A 2 20.50 -23.08 9.23
N PRO A 3 20.34 -24.18 9.99
CA PRO A 3 20.05 -25.50 9.43
C PRO A 3 18.52 -25.58 9.22
N GLY A 4 17.95 -26.14 8.15
CA GLY A 4 18.38 -27.26 7.34
C GLY A 4 17.57 -28.49 7.72
N LEU A 5 16.45 -28.76 7.04
CA LEU A 5 15.81 -30.08 7.04
C LEU A 5 15.26 -30.41 5.65
N THR A 6 15.77 -31.49 5.07
CA THR A 6 15.46 -32.03 3.75
C THR A 6 15.16 -33.52 3.89
N SER A 7 14.05 -34.00 3.30
CA SER A 7 13.83 -35.35 2.70
C SER A 7 12.34 -35.48 2.36
N VAL A 8 11.89 -35.38 1.09
CA VAL A 8 11.94 -36.33 -0.05
C VAL A 8 11.04 -37.57 0.11
N LEU A 9 10.00 -37.64 -0.73
CA LEU A 9 9.47 -38.90 -1.28
C LEU A 9 9.01 -38.69 -2.75
N LEU A 10 9.67 -39.37 -3.68
CA LEU A 10 9.25 -39.68 -5.08
C LEU A 10 8.11 -40.72 -5.03
N ALA A 11 7.26 -41.00 -6.04
CA ALA A 11 6.89 -40.43 -7.33
C ALA A 11 5.65 -41.25 -7.82
N SER A 12 4.79 -40.68 -8.65
CA SER A 12 4.03 -41.44 -9.66
C SER A 12 3.54 -40.48 -10.75
N CYS A 13 4.20 -40.54 -11.91
CA CYS A 13 3.81 -39.82 -13.11
C CYS A 13 2.64 -40.56 -13.78
N VAL A 14 1.48 -39.95 -13.80
CA VAL A 14 0.51 -40.15 -14.87
C VAL A 14 0.69 -38.97 -15.81
N ALA A 15 1.12 -39.25 -17.04
CA ALA A 15 1.23 -38.25 -18.09
C ALA A 15 -0.19 -37.81 -18.48
N ALA A 16 -0.69 -36.77 -17.83
CA ALA A 16 -1.67 -35.89 -18.46
C ALA A 16 -0.89 -35.07 -19.50
N ALA A 17 -1.40 -35.03 -20.74
CA ALA A 17 -0.94 -34.05 -21.70
C ALA A 17 -0.98 -32.65 -21.04
N PRO A 18 -0.02 -31.75 -21.29
CA PRO A 18 -0.18 -30.37 -20.87
C PRO A 18 -1.34 -29.81 -21.68
N ILE A 19 -2.54 -29.82 -21.10
CA ILE A 19 -3.54 -28.84 -21.46
C ILE A 19 -2.84 -27.54 -21.10
N ALA A 20 -2.56 -26.70 -22.11
CA ALA A 20 -2.05 -25.35 -21.86
C ALA A 20 -2.99 -24.72 -20.83
N ALA A 21 -2.47 -24.45 -19.63
CA ALA A 21 -3.26 -23.95 -18.52
C ALA A 21 -3.63 -22.52 -18.83
N ALA A 22 -4.72 -22.38 -19.57
CA ALA A 22 -5.48 -21.17 -19.64
C ALA A 22 -6.30 -21.10 -18.36
N ASP A 23 -6.16 -20.04 -17.57
CA ASP A 23 -6.70 -20.00 -16.21
C ASP A 23 -7.07 -18.56 -15.82
N VAL A 24 -8.32 -18.36 -15.39
CA VAL A 24 -8.71 -17.14 -14.70
C VAL A 24 -8.15 -17.26 -13.28
N GLN A 25 -7.38 -16.28 -12.83
CA GLN A 25 -6.79 -16.30 -11.50
C GLN A 25 -7.85 -16.00 -10.43
N PHE A 26 -8.61 -14.93 -10.66
CA PHE A 26 -9.77 -14.57 -9.85
C PHE A 26 -10.71 -13.62 -10.60
N PHE A 27 -11.92 -13.51 -10.07
CA PHE A 27 -12.89 -12.49 -10.45
C PHE A 27 -13.57 -11.95 -9.20
N ASP A 28 -13.91 -10.67 -9.21
CA ASP A 28 -14.37 -10.02 -8.00
C ASP A 28 -15.31 -8.84 -8.20
N LEU A 29 -15.99 -8.50 -7.11
CA LEU A 29 -16.75 -7.28 -6.90
C LEU A 29 -16.17 -6.55 -5.69
N PHE A 30 -15.90 -5.27 -5.81
CA PHE A 30 -15.41 -4.45 -4.71
C PHE A 30 -16.21 -3.17 -4.56
N TYR A 31 -16.54 -2.85 -3.31
CA TYR A 31 -17.09 -1.57 -2.90
C TYR A 31 -16.04 -0.87 -2.04
N SER A 32 -15.44 0.20 -2.53
CA SER A 32 -14.43 0.96 -1.78
C SER A 32 -14.98 2.30 -1.36
N THR A 33 -14.62 2.75 -0.16
CA THR A 33 -14.95 4.09 0.37
C THR A 33 -13.66 4.74 0.82
N PHE A 34 -13.39 5.96 0.36
CA PHE A 34 -12.11 6.63 0.58
C PHE A 34 -12.24 7.79 1.56
N TYR A 35 -11.15 8.02 2.29
CA TYR A 35 -10.99 9.01 3.32
C TYR A 35 -9.66 9.73 3.13
N ASN A 36 -9.60 11.01 3.49
CA ASN A 36 -8.34 11.75 3.60
C ASN A 36 -8.01 12.03 5.07
N GLN A 37 -6.87 11.52 5.54
CA GLN A 37 -6.28 11.90 6.81
C GLN A 37 -5.31 13.06 6.58
N THR A 38 -5.71 14.28 6.95
CA THR A 38 -4.90 15.50 6.75
C THR A 38 -4.34 16.07 8.06
N SER A 39 -4.46 15.32 9.16
CA SER A 39 -3.99 15.69 10.50
C SER A 39 -3.73 14.44 11.34
N GLY A 40 -3.15 14.61 12.53
CA GLY A 40 -2.99 13.51 13.48
C GLY A 40 -4.30 12.90 14.01
N SER A 41 -5.46 13.51 13.74
CA SER A 41 -6.77 12.92 14.04
C SER A 41 -7.21 11.96 12.93
N ALA A 42 -7.82 10.83 13.32
CA ALA A 42 -8.47 9.93 12.38
C ALA A 42 -9.57 10.66 11.57
N PRO A 43 -9.74 10.33 10.27
CA PRO A 43 -10.80 10.92 9.47
C PRO A 43 -12.19 10.47 9.95
N THR A 44 -13.18 11.34 9.82
CA THR A 44 -14.57 11.08 10.24
C THR A 44 -15.55 10.91 9.09
N ASP A 45 -15.25 11.57 7.97
CA ASP A 45 -16.12 11.65 6.81
C ASP A 45 -15.38 11.08 5.60
N TYR A 46 -16.08 10.32 4.77
CA TYR A 46 -15.54 9.84 3.50
C TYR A 46 -15.63 10.94 2.44
N ASP A 47 -14.73 10.89 1.46
CA ASP A 47 -14.68 11.85 0.35
C ASP A 47 -15.42 11.33 -0.88
N ASP A 48 -15.26 10.04 -1.19
CA ASP A 48 -15.92 9.36 -2.29
C ASP A 48 -16.06 7.84 -2.03
N SER A 49 -16.75 7.17 -2.95
CA SER A 49 -16.87 5.71 -2.99
C SER A 49 -16.80 5.24 -4.43
N ASN A 50 -16.36 4.00 -4.64
CA ASN A 50 -16.46 3.37 -5.96
C ASN A 50 -17.02 1.96 -5.86
N PHE A 51 -17.50 1.50 -7.00
CA PHE A 51 -17.76 0.09 -7.26
C PHE A 51 -16.84 -0.36 -8.38
N SER A 52 -16.29 -1.57 -8.24
CA SER A 52 -15.53 -2.20 -9.30
C SER A 52 -15.90 -3.67 -9.47
N ALA A 53 -15.82 -4.14 -10.71
CA ALA A 53 -15.93 -5.53 -11.08
C ALA A 53 -14.72 -5.91 -11.93
N ARG A 54 -14.03 -7.00 -11.59
CA ARG A 54 -12.76 -7.37 -12.22
C ARG A 54 -12.70 -8.83 -12.62
N ILE A 55 -11.93 -9.11 -13.67
CA ILE A 55 -11.41 -10.43 -14.00
C ILE A 55 -9.91 -10.29 -14.20
N ILE A 56 -9.13 -11.10 -13.49
CA ILE A 56 -7.69 -11.29 -13.74
C ILE A 56 -7.49 -12.67 -14.35
N ALA A 57 -6.92 -12.70 -15.54
CA ALA A 57 -6.64 -13.91 -16.29
C ALA A 57 -5.21 -13.87 -16.85
N THR A 58 -4.72 -15.01 -17.34
CA THR A 58 -3.47 -15.01 -18.10
C THR A 58 -3.65 -14.23 -19.40
N PRO A 59 -2.67 -13.40 -19.82
CA PRO A 59 -2.79 -12.60 -21.04
C PRO A 59 -3.14 -13.42 -22.29
N GLY A 60 -4.17 -12.98 -23.01
CA GLY A 60 -4.67 -13.63 -24.23
C GLY A 60 -5.68 -14.76 -24.03
N ASP A 61 -5.96 -15.15 -22.77
CA ASP A 61 -6.92 -16.22 -22.50
C ASP A 61 -8.38 -15.79 -22.62
N VAL A 62 -8.64 -14.50 -22.42
CA VAL A 62 -9.95 -13.87 -22.50
C VAL A 62 -9.88 -12.83 -23.62
N GLY A 63 -10.81 -12.89 -24.58
CA GLY A 63 -10.93 -11.87 -25.62
C GLY A 63 -11.92 -10.76 -25.27
N PHE A 64 -12.96 -11.10 -24.50
CA PHE A 64 -13.97 -10.17 -24.03
C PHE A 64 -14.46 -10.58 -22.64
N ALA A 65 -14.72 -9.60 -21.78
CA ALA A 65 -15.24 -9.80 -20.43
C ALA A 65 -16.41 -8.85 -20.15
N ARG A 66 -17.40 -9.34 -19.40
CA ARG A 66 -18.55 -8.57 -18.92
C ARG A 66 -19.05 -9.07 -17.56
N VAL A 67 -19.88 -8.26 -16.90
CA VAL A 67 -20.71 -8.69 -15.78
C VAL A 67 -22.16 -8.27 -16.01
N LEU A 68 -23.09 -9.20 -15.81
CA LEU A 68 -24.51 -8.91 -15.77
C LEU A 68 -24.91 -8.70 -14.30
N THR A 69 -25.45 -7.52 -13.99
CA THR A 69 -25.91 -7.17 -12.63
C THR A 69 -27.26 -7.83 -12.30
N PRO A 70 -27.69 -7.84 -11.03
CA PRO A 70 -28.98 -8.40 -10.61
C PRO A 70 -30.20 -7.76 -11.30
N ASP A 71 -30.12 -6.49 -11.68
CA ASP A 71 -31.15 -5.76 -12.43
C ASP A 71 -31.00 -5.87 -13.95
N LEU A 72 -30.14 -6.79 -14.42
CA LEU A 72 -29.88 -7.12 -15.82
C LEU A 72 -29.17 -6.01 -16.62
N GLN A 73 -28.42 -5.14 -15.94
CA GLN A 73 -27.49 -4.23 -16.61
C GLN A 73 -26.26 -5.02 -17.09
N ASP A 74 -25.93 -4.92 -18.38
CA ASP A 74 -24.74 -5.54 -18.97
C ASP A 74 -23.58 -4.54 -18.91
N LEU A 75 -22.60 -4.80 -18.04
CA LEU A 75 -21.41 -3.99 -17.86
C LEU A 75 -20.23 -4.61 -18.59
N SER A 76 -19.69 -3.89 -19.58
CA SER A 76 -18.46 -4.29 -20.27
C SER A 76 -17.25 -4.09 -19.34
N LEU A 77 -16.37 -5.08 -19.26
CA LEU A 77 -15.07 -4.98 -18.57
C LEU A 77 -13.95 -4.85 -19.63
N PRO A 78 -13.56 -3.64 -20.05
CA PRO A 78 -12.42 -3.46 -20.95
C PRO A 78 -11.11 -3.99 -20.34
N GLU A 79 -10.22 -4.49 -21.19
CA GLU A 79 -8.85 -4.86 -20.81
C GLU A 79 -8.01 -3.58 -20.62
N ILE A 80 -7.58 -3.31 -19.39
CA ILE A 80 -6.77 -2.13 -19.02
C ILE A 80 -5.27 -2.44 -18.89
N GLY A 81 -4.92 -3.70 -18.95
CA GLY A 81 -3.57 -4.24 -19.00
C GLY A 81 -3.63 -5.72 -19.37
N PRO A 82 -2.52 -6.35 -19.81
CA PRO A 82 -2.54 -7.73 -20.27
C PRO A 82 -3.18 -8.68 -19.22
N GLY A 83 -4.33 -9.25 -19.56
CA GLY A 83 -5.10 -10.15 -18.68
C GLY A 83 -5.91 -9.46 -17.58
N TYR A 84 -5.96 -8.13 -17.52
CA TYR A 84 -6.69 -7.36 -16.51
C TYR A 84 -7.89 -6.65 -17.13
N PHE A 85 -9.09 -7.16 -16.84
CA PHE A 85 -10.37 -6.61 -17.25
C PHE A 85 -11.05 -5.91 -16.07
N LEU A 86 -11.47 -4.65 -16.26
CA LEU A 86 -12.02 -3.81 -15.19
C LEU A 86 -13.23 -3.01 -15.66
N PHE A 87 -14.31 -3.07 -14.89
CA PHE A 87 -15.33 -2.03 -14.84
C PHE A 87 -15.18 -1.28 -13.51
N GLN A 88 -15.20 0.05 -13.54
CA GLN A 88 -15.22 0.88 -12.34
C GLN A 88 -16.18 2.05 -12.53
N GLN A 89 -16.89 2.39 -11.46
CA GLN A 89 -17.74 3.57 -11.39
C GLN A 89 -17.60 4.24 -10.03
N ASP A 90 -17.37 5.55 -10.05
CA ASP A 90 -17.23 6.37 -8.85
C ASP A 90 -18.57 7.01 -8.44
N PHE A 91 -18.70 7.27 -7.15
CA PHE A 91 -19.89 7.77 -6.47
C PHE A 91 -19.50 8.79 -5.40
N SER A 92 -20.37 9.77 -5.15
CA SER A 92 -20.19 10.72 -4.05
C SER A 92 -20.42 10.11 -2.67
N THR A 93 -21.20 9.02 -2.59
CA THR A 93 -21.52 8.36 -1.32
C THR A 93 -21.49 6.85 -1.45
N GLN A 94 -21.18 6.17 -0.35
CA GLN A 94 -21.28 4.71 -0.25
C GLN A 94 -22.73 4.22 -0.36
N GLU A 95 -23.71 5.03 0.06
CA GLU A 95 -25.12 4.72 -0.09
C GLU A 95 -25.54 4.67 -1.57
N ASP A 96 -25.05 5.61 -2.38
CA ASP A 96 -25.30 5.65 -3.82
C ASP A 96 -24.66 4.44 -4.53
N SER A 97 -23.46 4.01 -4.14
CA SER A 97 -22.80 2.84 -4.72
C SER A 97 -23.57 1.55 -4.41
N LEU A 98 -24.05 1.37 -3.17
CA LEU A 98 -24.88 0.22 -2.80
C LEU A 98 -26.25 0.23 -3.46
N PHE A 99 -26.81 1.42 -3.71
CA PHE A 99 -28.08 1.57 -4.40
C PHE A 99 -27.96 1.23 -5.88
N ALA A 100 -26.92 1.74 -6.55
CA ALA A 100 -26.66 1.47 -7.96
C ALA A 100 -26.31 -0.01 -8.20
N PHE A 101 -25.50 -0.59 -7.32
CA PHE A 101 -25.08 -1.99 -7.40
C PHE A 101 -25.60 -2.76 -6.19
N GLY A 102 -26.90 -3.09 -6.25
CA GLY A 102 -27.67 -3.75 -5.22
C GLY A 102 -27.31 -5.22 -4.96
N PRO A 103 -27.98 -5.87 -3.98
CA PRO A 103 -27.85 -7.29 -3.70
C PRO A 103 -28.44 -8.18 -4.79
N GLY A 104 -27.94 -9.41 -4.86
CA GLY A 104 -28.31 -10.41 -5.86
C GLY A 104 -27.11 -11.03 -6.57
N ASP A 105 -27.41 -11.77 -7.63
CA ASP A 105 -26.41 -12.54 -8.37
C ASP A 105 -25.80 -11.69 -9.49
N TYR A 106 -24.48 -11.57 -9.47
CA TYR A 106 -23.69 -10.93 -10.52
C TYR A 106 -23.04 -12.03 -11.36
N ILE A 107 -23.37 -12.06 -12.66
CA ILE A 107 -22.90 -13.10 -13.57
C ILE A 107 -21.76 -12.56 -14.42
N PHE A 108 -20.55 -13.00 -14.12
CA PHE A 108 -19.37 -12.74 -14.92
C PHE A 108 -19.38 -13.63 -16.15
N GLY A 109 -19.13 -13.05 -17.31
CA GLY A 109 -19.00 -13.78 -18.57
C GLY A 109 -17.69 -13.44 -19.26
N ILE A 110 -16.99 -14.45 -19.74
CA ILE A 110 -15.86 -14.31 -20.66
C ILE A 110 -16.23 -14.92 -22.01
N GLN A 111 -15.67 -14.36 -23.08
CA GLN A 111 -15.83 -14.86 -24.45
C GLN A 111 -14.51 -14.76 -25.21
N ASP A 112 -14.46 -15.50 -26.32
CA ASP A 112 -13.28 -15.60 -27.18
C ASP A 112 -12.02 -16.05 -26.40
N GLY A 113 -10.83 -15.83 -26.96
CA GLY A 113 -9.58 -16.26 -26.34
C GLY A 113 -9.38 -17.78 -26.35
N THR A 114 -8.48 -18.26 -25.50
CA THR A 114 -8.15 -19.69 -25.38
C THR A 114 -9.16 -20.43 -24.48
N LEU A 115 -9.81 -19.72 -23.55
CA LEU A 115 -10.80 -20.26 -22.63
C LEU A 115 -12.18 -20.45 -23.27
N GLY A 116 -12.46 -19.70 -24.34
CA GLY A 116 -13.78 -19.65 -24.96
C GLY A 116 -14.84 -19.10 -24.01
N ASP A 117 -16.11 -19.39 -24.33
CA ASP A 117 -17.24 -18.86 -23.58
C ASP A 117 -17.39 -19.58 -22.23
N GLN A 118 -17.28 -18.84 -21.14
CA GLN A 118 -17.50 -19.33 -19.77
C GLN A 118 -18.23 -18.29 -18.93
N ALA A 119 -18.79 -18.72 -17.81
CA ALA A 119 -19.42 -17.83 -16.85
C ALA A 119 -19.15 -18.26 -15.41
N GLY A 120 -19.16 -17.29 -14.50
CA GLY A 120 -19.06 -17.46 -13.07
C GLY A 120 -19.99 -16.50 -12.35
N GLU A 121 -20.29 -16.77 -11.07
CA GLU A 121 -21.32 -16.03 -10.35
C GLU A 121 -20.85 -15.59 -8.97
N ILE A 122 -21.06 -14.31 -8.66
CA ILE A 122 -20.89 -13.76 -7.31
C ILE A 122 -22.26 -13.33 -6.77
N MET A 123 -22.74 -14.01 -5.74
CA MET A 123 -23.90 -13.56 -4.98
C MET A 123 -23.46 -12.48 -3.99
N ARG A 124 -23.99 -11.26 -4.12
CA ARG A 124 -23.82 -10.18 -3.16
C ARG A 124 -24.99 -10.21 -2.16
N PRO A 125 -24.75 -10.57 -0.88
CA PRO A 125 -25.82 -10.62 0.11
C PRO A 125 -26.36 -9.23 0.46
N ASP A 126 -27.54 -9.19 1.07
CA ASP A 126 -28.11 -7.97 1.64
C ASP A 126 -27.20 -7.41 2.75
N GLY A 127 -27.02 -6.09 2.75
CA GLY A 127 -26.25 -5.35 3.75
C GLY A 127 -24.94 -4.75 3.21
N SER A 128 -24.18 -4.15 4.12
CA SER A 128 -22.82 -3.68 3.87
C SER A 128 -21.85 -4.44 4.78
N PHE A 129 -20.66 -4.71 4.26
CA PHE A 129 -19.65 -5.48 4.99
C PHE A 129 -18.35 -4.70 5.17
N TRP A 130 -18.38 -3.36 5.08
CA TRP A 130 -17.26 -2.52 5.50
C TRP A 130 -16.99 -2.71 7.00
N SER A 131 -15.73 -2.57 7.40
CA SER A 131 -15.36 -2.43 8.80
C SER A 131 -16.14 -1.29 9.47
N GLU A 132 -16.39 -1.42 10.78
CA GLU A 132 -16.91 -0.30 11.58
C GLU A 132 -15.83 0.76 11.78
N GLU A 133 -14.58 0.32 11.92
CA GLU A 133 -13.41 1.17 12.03
C GLU A 133 -13.03 1.79 10.68
N ILE A 134 -12.72 3.08 10.70
CA ILE A 134 -12.08 3.77 9.59
C ILE A 134 -10.56 3.59 9.74
N PRO A 135 -9.83 3.14 8.69
CA PRO A 135 -8.38 3.05 8.76
C PRO A 135 -7.77 4.41 9.10
N ALA A 136 -6.81 4.45 10.01
CA ALA A 136 -6.15 5.69 10.39
C ALA A 136 -4.76 5.38 10.95
N PHE A 137 -3.79 6.19 10.54
CA PHE A 137 -2.51 6.26 11.21
C PHE A 137 -2.68 6.87 12.60
N THR A 138 -1.90 6.39 13.57
CA THR A 138 -1.86 7.02 14.90
C THR A 138 -1.40 8.46 14.79
N GLU A 139 -1.76 9.30 15.77
CA GLU A 139 -1.36 10.72 15.77
C GLU A 139 0.16 10.89 15.65
N SER A 140 0.93 10.09 16.40
CA SER A 140 2.40 10.09 16.34
C SER A 140 2.92 9.65 14.97
N CYS A 141 2.39 8.57 14.41
CA CYS A 141 2.79 8.08 13.09
C CYS A 141 2.48 9.11 12.00
N PHE A 142 1.30 9.74 12.04
CA PHE A 142 0.92 10.75 11.07
C PHE A 142 1.94 11.89 11.01
N TRP A 143 2.34 12.41 12.16
CA TRP A 143 3.33 13.49 12.23
C TRP A 143 4.73 13.02 11.83
N GLN A 144 5.14 11.81 12.19
CA GLN A 144 6.40 11.23 11.74
C GLN A 144 6.47 11.12 10.21
N MET A 145 5.37 10.77 9.55
CA MET A 145 5.31 10.70 8.08
C MET A 145 5.49 12.06 7.40
N GLN A 146 5.30 13.19 8.10
CA GLN A 146 5.43 14.52 7.48
C GLN A 146 6.88 15.02 7.36
N SER A 147 7.84 14.28 7.91
CA SER A 147 9.26 14.60 7.88
C SER A 147 10.11 13.33 7.98
N ALA A 148 9.77 12.31 7.20
CA ALA A 148 10.42 11.01 7.28
C ALA A 148 11.84 11.06 6.71
N ASP A 149 12.83 10.52 7.44
CA ASP A 149 14.16 10.28 6.88
C ASP A 149 14.12 9.04 5.98
N ALA A 150 14.24 9.28 4.67
CA ALA A 150 14.26 8.23 3.66
C ALA A 150 15.43 7.23 3.82
N ALA A 151 16.52 7.59 4.51
CA ALA A 151 17.65 6.70 4.73
C ALA A 151 17.42 5.71 5.89
N SER A 152 16.45 5.99 6.76
CA SER A 152 16.16 5.20 7.96
C SER A 152 14.89 4.37 7.78
N ASP A 153 14.77 3.30 8.58
CA ASP A 153 13.52 2.54 8.63
C ASP A 153 12.39 3.43 9.17
N LEU A 154 11.27 3.49 8.46
CA LEU A 154 10.06 4.19 8.88
C LEU A 154 9.02 3.17 9.36
N THR A 155 8.74 3.17 10.65
CA THR A 155 7.65 2.37 11.22
C THR A 155 6.33 3.12 11.08
N LEU A 156 5.41 2.56 10.31
CA LEU A 156 4.01 2.97 10.28
C LEU A 156 3.26 2.33 11.44
N GLU A 157 2.46 3.11 12.15
CA GLU A 157 1.53 2.63 13.18
C GLU A 157 0.11 3.09 12.82
N PHE A 158 -0.83 2.15 12.86
CA PHE A 158 -2.23 2.39 12.50
C PHE A 158 -3.16 1.49 13.32
N ASN A 159 -4.45 1.82 13.32
CA ASN A 159 -5.45 0.99 14.00
C ASN A 159 -5.68 -0.35 13.28
N THR A 160 -6.38 -1.26 13.94
CA THR A 160 -6.76 -2.58 13.43
C THR A 160 -8.27 -2.67 13.26
N PHE A 161 -8.77 -3.74 12.63
CA PHE A 161 -10.22 -3.96 12.52
C PHE A 161 -10.62 -5.44 12.62
N ALA A 162 -11.90 -5.65 12.93
CA ALA A 162 -12.55 -6.95 12.81
C ALA A 162 -13.55 -6.88 11.64
N ALA A 163 -13.45 -7.83 10.70
CA ALA A 163 -14.39 -7.87 9.59
C ALA A 163 -15.79 -8.30 10.08
N PRO A 164 -16.86 -7.63 9.63
CA PRO A 164 -18.22 -8.02 9.98
C PRO A 164 -18.61 -9.33 9.28
N ALA A 165 -19.46 -10.13 9.92
CA ALA A 165 -20.06 -11.29 9.25
C ALA A 165 -20.90 -10.84 8.03
N PRO A 166 -20.92 -11.60 6.92
CA PRO A 166 -20.36 -12.94 6.75
C PRO A 166 -18.96 -12.94 6.10
N ALA A 167 -18.20 -11.84 6.16
CA ALA A 167 -16.82 -11.83 5.68
C ALA A 167 -16.01 -12.94 6.37
N ASN A 168 -15.25 -13.68 5.57
CA ASN A 168 -14.44 -14.81 6.00
C ASN A 168 -12.93 -14.57 5.84
N THR A 169 -12.57 -13.43 5.25
CA THR A 169 -11.19 -12.97 5.06
C THR A 169 -11.11 -11.49 5.40
N SER A 170 -10.11 -11.11 6.19
CA SER A 170 -9.88 -9.72 6.60
C SER A 170 -8.40 -9.37 6.46
N LEU A 171 -8.12 -8.34 5.68
CA LEU A 171 -6.77 -7.94 5.33
C LEU A 171 -6.60 -6.45 5.48
N ILE A 172 -5.41 -6.03 5.90
CA ILE A 172 -4.97 -4.65 5.76
C ILE A 172 -3.93 -4.59 4.65
N PHE A 173 -3.99 -3.54 3.84
CA PHE A 173 -2.98 -3.25 2.83
C PHE A 173 -2.38 -1.87 3.07
N VAL A 174 -1.08 -1.76 2.84
CA VAL A 174 -0.39 -0.46 2.75
C VAL A 174 0.16 -0.35 1.35
N PHE A 175 -0.18 0.73 0.67
CA PHE A 175 0.42 1.12 -0.61
C PHE A 175 1.01 2.51 -0.48
N ILE A 176 2.19 2.73 -1.07
CA ILE A 176 2.81 4.04 -1.17
C ILE A 176 3.02 4.34 -2.66
N TYR A 177 2.45 5.45 -3.09
CA TYR A 177 2.60 5.98 -4.43
C TYR A 177 3.49 7.21 -4.41
N ASP A 178 4.40 7.32 -5.38
CA ASP A 178 5.11 8.57 -5.65
C ASP A 178 4.19 9.63 -6.28
N GLU A 179 4.73 10.83 -6.49
CA GLU A 179 4.03 11.96 -7.12
C GLU A 179 3.58 11.69 -8.58
N PHE A 180 4.09 10.64 -9.21
CA PHE A 180 3.75 10.22 -10.58
C PHE A 180 2.74 9.06 -10.61
N GLY A 181 2.31 8.57 -9.44
CA GLY A 181 1.38 7.45 -9.32
C GLY A 181 2.04 6.08 -9.50
N ALA A 182 3.37 5.97 -9.40
CA ALA A 182 4.05 4.69 -9.36
C ALA A 182 4.04 4.13 -7.93
N VAL A 183 3.74 2.83 -7.80
CA VAL A 183 3.83 2.12 -6.50
C VAL A 183 5.31 1.93 -6.16
N VAL A 184 5.76 2.53 -5.05
CA VAL A 184 7.14 2.40 -4.55
C VAL A 184 7.25 1.43 -3.38
N PHE A 185 6.15 1.20 -2.67
CA PHE A 185 6.04 0.21 -1.61
C PHE A 185 4.63 -0.35 -1.57
N ASN A 186 4.50 -1.65 -1.37
CA ASN A 186 3.22 -2.27 -1.06
C ASN A 186 3.41 -3.52 -0.20
N ASP A 187 2.57 -3.68 0.81
CA ASP A 187 2.50 -4.91 1.61
C ASP A 187 1.07 -5.17 2.10
N TYR A 188 0.82 -6.38 2.60
CA TYR A 188 -0.45 -6.79 3.15
C TYR A 188 -0.28 -7.73 4.34
N PHE A 189 -1.23 -7.67 5.26
CA PHE A 189 -1.15 -8.39 6.52
C PHE A 189 -2.53 -8.70 7.10
N GLU A 190 -2.55 -9.58 8.11
CA GLU A 190 -3.77 -9.92 8.84
C GLU A 190 -4.35 -8.69 9.53
N SER A 191 -5.68 -8.61 9.65
CA SER A 191 -6.36 -7.43 10.19
C SER A 191 -6.09 -7.09 11.66
N SER A 192 -5.32 -7.92 12.37
CA SER A 192 -4.88 -7.71 13.75
C SER A 192 -3.49 -7.08 13.88
N ILE A 193 -2.77 -6.92 12.77
CA ILE A 193 -1.46 -6.25 12.74
C ILE A 193 -1.70 -4.75 12.58
N GLY A 194 -1.17 -3.94 13.49
CA GLY A 194 -1.33 -2.48 13.52
C GLY A 194 -0.03 -1.70 13.22
N THR A 195 0.97 -2.38 12.65
CA THR A 195 2.29 -1.80 12.40
C THR A 195 2.90 -2.36 11.12
N GLU A 196 3.64 -1.54 10.37
CA GLU A 196 4.42 -1.95 9.19
C GLU A 196 5.75 -1.19 9.16
N VAL A 197 6.82 -1.78 8.63
CA VAL A 197 8.14 -1.12 8.55
C VAL A 197 8.52 -0.94 7.09
N ILE A 198 8.62 0.32 6.66
CA ILE A 198 9.20 0.67 5.37
C ILE A 198 10.72 0.67 5.54
N PRO A 199 11.47 -0.22 4.86
CA PRO A 199 12.91 -0.25 5.00
C PRO A 199 13.58 1.05 4.52
N GLY A 200 14.63 1.49 5.21
CA GLY A 200 15.45 2.62 4.78
C GLY A 200 15.96 2.44 3.34
N GLY A 201 15.92 3.52 2.57
CA GLY A 201 16.26 3.57 1.15
C GLY A 201 15.15 3.10 0.20
N THR A 202 13.97 2.73 0.70
CA THR A 202 12.80 2.42 -0.14
C THR A 202 12.22 3.66 -0.80
N LEU A 203 12.20 4.77 -0.06
CA LEU A 203 11.70 6.05 -0.53
C LEU A 203 12.88 6.91 -1.00
N ASP A 204 12.67 7.70 -2.04
CA ASP A 204 13.56 8.79 -2.41
C ASP A 204 13.46 9.96 -1.42
N GLN A 205 14.57 10.65 -1.22
CA GLN A 205 14.75 11.84 -0.39
C GLN A 205 14.09 13.10 -0.97
N GLY A 206 13.56 13.96 -0.11
CA GLY A 206 12.97 15.26 -0.50
C GLY A 206 11.73 15.13 -1.39
N ARG A 207 10.88 14.11 -1.15
CA ARG A 207 9.76 13.75 -2.01
C ARG A 207 8.43 13.71 -1.26
N HIS A 208 7.36 13.90 -2.02
CA HIS A 208 5.98 13.71 -1.57
C HIS A 208 5.44 12.39 -2.08
N TYR A 209 4.73 11.69 -1.19
CA TYR A 209 4.08 10.41 -1.45
C TYR A 209 2.63 10.44 -0.96
N SER A 210 1.82 9.54 -1.52
CA SER A 210 0.51 9.19 -0.99
C SER A 210 0.56 7.80 -0.39
N VAL A 211 0.22 7.69 0.89
CA VAL A 211 0.09 6.40 1.59
C VAL A 211 -1.38 6.03 1.65
N LEU A 212 -1.73 4.87 1.10
CA LEU A 212 -3.07 4.31 1.16
C LEU A 212 -3.10 3.14 2.15
N LEU A 213 -3.93 3.27 3.18
CA LEU A 213 -4.20 2.24 4.18
C LEU A 213 -5.59 1.64 3.95
N TYR A 214 -5.66 0.37 3.57
CA TYR A 214 -6.90 -0.35 3.28
C TYR A 214 -7.31 -1.21 4.46
N PHE A 215 -8.57 -1.15 4.88
CA PHE A 215 -9.22 -2.23 5.62
C PHE A 215 -10.16 -2.96 4.68
N SER A 216 -9.84 -4.22 4.38
CA SER A 216 -10.53 -5.02 3.38
C SER A 216 -11.26 -6.20 4.02
N SER A 217 -12.59 -6.14 4.02
CA SER A 217 -13.45 -7.24 4.45
C SER A 217 -13.96 -8.01 3.24
N ARG A 218 -13.72 -9.32 3.20
CA ARG A 218 -13.98 -10.14 2.01
C ARG A 218 -14.80 -11.38 2.33
N ILE A 219 -15.72 -11.70 1.43
CA ILE A 219 -16.27 -13.06 1.28
C ILE A 219 -15.53 -13.70 0.11
N GLU A 220 -14.63 -14.62 0.42
CA GLU A 220 -13.79 -15.29 -0.56
C GLU A 220 -14.08 -16.79 -0.56
N ASN A 221 -14.32 -17.34 -1.75
CA ASN A 221 -14.52 -18.78 -1.93
C ASN A 221 -13.84 -19.25 -3.21
N LEU A 222 -13.28 -20.47 -3.17
CA LEU A 222 -12.91 -21.17 -4.40
C LEU A 222 -14.17 -21.72 -5.05
N THR A 223 -14.24 -21.63 -6.37
CA THR A 223 -15.38 -22.12 -7.17
C THR A 223 -14.92 -23.13 -8.23
N ALA A 224 -15.84 -23.97 -8.71
CA ALA A 224 -15.57 -24.80 -9.90
C ALA A 224 -15.66 -23.99 -11.20
N GLU A 225 -16.26 -22.80 -11.14
CA GLU A 225 -16.31 -21.84 -12.24
C GLU A 225 -14.89 -21.40 -12.61
N PHE A 226 -14.71 -21.11 -13.90
CA PHE A 226 -13.42 -20.72 -14.47
C PHE A 226 -12.23 -21.63 -14.10
N GLY A 227 -12.48 -22.93 -13.90
CA GLY A 227 -11.40 -23.90 -13.69
C GLY A 227 -10.87 -23.98 -12.26
N GLY A 228 -11.49 -23.33 -11.27
CA GLY A 228 -11.01 -23.36 -9.89
C GLY A 228 -10.76 -22.00 -9.25
N SER A 229 -11.04 -20.91 -9.98
CA SER A 229 -10.65 -19.55 -9.60
C SER A 229 -11.23 -19.15 -8.24
N ALA A 230 -10.56 -18.19 -7.59
CA ALA A 230 -11.16 -17.49 -6.46
C ALA A 230 -12.25 -16.53 -6.95
N LYS A 231 -13.36 -16.49 -6.22
CA LYS A 231 -14.37 -15.45 -6.35
C LYS A 231 -14.43 -14.63 -5.07
N ILE A 232 -14.40 -13.31 -5.23
CA ILE A 232 -14.24 -12.40 -4.09
C ILE A 232 -15.33 -11.33 -4.15
N LEU A 233 -16.03 -11.15 -3.04
CA LEU A 233 -16.82 -9.96 -2.76
C LEU A 233 -16.10 -9.17 -1.67
N GLY A 234 -15.63 -7.97 -1.98
CA GLY A 234 -14.87 -7.12 -1.09
C GLY A 234 -15.57 -5.82 -0.73
N PHE A 235 -15.35 -5.37 0.51
CA PHE A 235 -15.75 -4.08 1.03
C PHE A 235 -14.53 -3.44 1.67
N ASP A 236 -14.05 -2.37 1.06
CA ASP A 236 -12.83 -1.69 1.46
C ASP A 236 -13.15 -0.31 2.05
N ARG A 237 -12.55 0.00 3.19
CA ARG A 237 -12.33 1.39 3.59
C ARG A 237 -10.87 1.74 3.33
N VAL A 238 -10.62 2.89 2.75
CA VAL A 238 -9.28 3.30 2.32
C VAL A 238 -8.99 4.69 2.84
N THR A 239 -7.93 4.85 3.63
CA THR A 239 -7.48 6.16 4.07
C THR A 239 -6.22 6.55 3.33
N ILE A 240 -6.27 7.72 2.69
CA ILE A 240 -5.15 8.37 2.02
C ILE A 240 -4.54 9.36 3.01
N ALA A 241 -3.23 9.26 3.22
CA ALA A 241 -2.46 10.20 4.03
C ALA A 241 -1.23 10.68 3.25
N PRO A 242 -0.82 11.95 3.39
CA PRO A 242 0.45 12.42 2.85
C PRO A 242 1.61 11.82 3.64
N LEU A 243 2.67 11.48 2.91
CA LEU A 243 3.99 11.21 3.48
C LEU A 243 4.99 12.10 2.75
N VAL A 244 5.85 12.77 3.50
CA VAL A 244 6.91 13.63 2.99
C VAL A 244 8.23 13.13 3.54
N THR A 245 9.16 12.81 2.66
CA THR A 245 10.53 12.57 3.05
C THR A 245 11.29 13.87 3.02
N VAL A 246 12.11 14.11 4.03
CA VAL A 246 13.09 15.19 3.98
C VAL A 246 14.24 14.74 3.07
N ALA A 247 14.87 15.66 2.33
CA ALA A 247 16.19 15.33 1.82
C ALA A 247 17.10 15.11 3.02
N THR A 248 18.16 14.31 2.88
CA THR A 248 19.11 14.18 3.98
C THR A 248 19.52 15.59 4.40
N CYS A 249 19.38 15.85 5.69
CA CYS A 249 19.84 17.07 6.32
C CYS A 249 21.02 16.68 7.20
N PRO A 250 22.21 16.46 6.63
CA PRO A 250 23.40 16.13 7.40
C PRO A 250 23.66 17.11 8.55
N ALA A 251 23.18 18.35 8.40
CA ALA A 251 23.32 19.41 9.39
C ALA A 251 22.22 19.42 10.47
N ASP A 252 21.14 18.64 10.36
CA ASP A 252 20.16 18.42 11.44
C ASP A 252 20.72 17.31 12.34
N LEU A 253 21.56 17.73 13.28
CA LEU A 253 22.35 16.85 14.14
C LEU A 253 21.52 16.30 15.31
N ASN A 254 20.36 16.89 15.57
CA ASN A 254 19.47 16.50 16.65
C ASN A 254 18.22 15.73 16.16
N HIS A 255 17.99 15.70 14.84
CA HIS A 255 16.92 15.02 14.12
C HIS A 255 15.52 15.54 14.45
N ASP A 256 15.36 16.85 14.64
CA ASP A 256 14.05 17.49 14.86
C ASP A 256 13.41 18.07 13.59
N GLY A 257 14.06 17.91 12.43
CA GLY A 257 13.60 18.38 11.14
C GLY A 257 14.00 19.81 10.81
N PHE A 258 14.79 20.47 11.66
CA PHE A 258 15.32 21.81 11.43
C PHE A 258 16.85 21.81 11.58
N VAL A 259 17.50 22.81 10.98
CA VAL A 259 18.91 23.11 11.27
C VAL A 259 18.94 24.44 11.98
N ASP A 260 19.03 24.40 13.31
CA ASP A 260 18.91 25.57 14.16
C ASP A 260 20.02 25.68 15.22
N ASP A 261 19.80 26.55 16.22
CA ASP A 261 20.76 26.79 17.30
C ASP A 261 21.11 25.53 18.09
N LEU A 262 20.18 24.58 18.18
CA LEU A 262 20.40 23.32 18.87
C LEU A 262 21.36 22.42 18.08
N ASP A 263 21.20 22.33 16.76
CA ASP A 263 22.17 21.64 15.89
C ASP A 263 23.52 22.30 15.91
N PHE A 264 23.55 23.63 15.97
CA PHE A 264 24.81 24.37 16.07
C PHE A 264 25.57 24.03 17.36
N VAL A 265 24.86 23.81 18.47
CA VAL A 265 25.48 23.34 19.72
C VAL A 265 26.12 21.95 19.53
N PHE A 266 25.44 21.03 18.85
CA PHE A 266 26.02 19.72 18.53
C PHE A 266 27.23 19.84 17.59
N PHE A 267 27.12 20.67 16.55
CA PHE A 267 28.17 20.91 15.57
C PHE A 267 29.44 21.46 16.25
N VAL A 268 29.31 22.50 17.08
CA VAL A 268 30.45 23.15 17.74
C VAL A 268 31.16 22.20 18.71
N VAL A 269 30.45 21.27 19.36
CA VAL A 269 31.09 20.26 20.22
C VAL A 269 32.01 19.37 19.38
N ALA A 270 31.53 18.84 18.26
CA ALA A 270 32.33 17.99 17.37
C ALA A 270 33.46 18.78 16.68
N TYR A 271 33.19 20.02 16.25
CA TYR A 271 34.16 20.93 15.65
C TYR A 271 35.34 21.25 16.58
N ASN A 272 35.10 21.32 17.90
CA ASN A 272 36.18 21.52 18.87
C ASN A 272 37.07 20.28 19.06
N ILE A 273 36.59 19.09 18.67
CA ILE A 273 37.33 17.82 18.77
C ILE A 273 38.14 17.56 17.49
N LEU A 274 37.64 18.00 16.33
CA LEU A 274 38.25 17.94 14.99
C LEU A 274 38.44 16.54 14.41
N ASP A 275 39.01 15.59 15.15
CA ASP A 275 39.37 14.26 14.63
C ASP A 275 38.27 13.24 14.92
N CYS A 276 37.66 12.66 13.88
CA CYS A 276 36.61 11.64 14.05
C CYS A 276 37.12 10.34 14.71
N ALA A 277 38.44 10.12 14.79
CA ALA A 277 39.03 9.02 15.53
C ALA A 277 39.23 9.31 17.02
N ASP A 278 39.00 10.55 17.49
CA ASP A 278 39.13 10.90 18.90
C ASP A 278 38.07 10.18 19.75
N PRO A 279 38.43 9.50 20.86
CA PRO A 279 37.47 8.81 21.73
C PRO A 279 36.41 9.70 22.37
N ALA A 280 36.62 11.02 22.44
CA ALA A 280 35.66 11.99 22.91
C ALA A 280 34.66 12.44 21.82
N MET A 281 34.92 12.13 20.55
CA MET A 281 34.01 12.42 19.44
C MET A 281 32.69 11.65 19.61
N PRO A 282 31.52 12.29 19.40
CA PRO A 282 30.25 11.58 19.33
C PRO A 282 30.31 10.40 18.36
N GLN A 283 29.66 9.30 18.73
CA GLN A 283 29.70 8.07 17.93
C GLN A 283 29.24 8.37 16.50
N TRP A 284 29.98 7.84 15.52
CA TRP A 284 29.77 8.03 14.08
C TRP A 284 30.12 9.40 13.51
N CYS A 285 30.67 10.33 14.32
CA CYS A 285 31.12 11.65 13.87
C CYS A 285 30.07 12.40 13.01
N PRO A 286 28.86 12.65 13.55
CA PRO A 286 27.73 13.14 12.75
C PRO A 286 27.94 14.53 12.15
N ALA A 287 28.90 15.31 12.65
CA ALA A 287 29.23 16.65 12.15
C ALA A 287 30.28 16.65 11.02
N ASP A 288 30.83 15.50 10.62
CA ASP A 288 31.67 15.36 9.41
C ASP A 288 30.76 15.25 8.19
N LEU A 289 30.34 16.42 7.69
CA LEU A 289 29.36 16.55 6.61
C LEU A 289 29.98 16.27 5.24
N THR A 290 31.31 16.32 5.13
CA THR A 290 32.08 15.99 3.92
C THR A 290 32.56 14.54 3.86
N LEU A 291 32.46 13.81 4.98
CA LEU A 291 32.84 12.41 5.16
C LEU A 291 34.33 12.14 4.91
N ASP A 292 35.20 13.07 5.29
CA ASP A 292 36.65 12.95 5.12
C ASP A 292 37.42 12.54 6.39
N GLY A 293 36.69 12.35 7.49
CA GLY A 293 37.20 11.90 8.78
C GLY A 293 37.64 13.04 9.70
N VAL A 294 37.42 14.30 9.33
CA VAL A 294 37.61 15.45 10.21
C VAL A 294 36.37 16.35 10.22
N VAL A 295 36.18 17.11 11.30
CA VAL A 295 35.13 18.14 11.40
C VAL A 295 35.83 19.50 11.35
N GLU A 296 35.84 20.11 10.17
CA GLU A 296 36.58 21.35 9.92
C GLU A 296 35.78 22.41 9.14
N ASP A 297 36.44 23.49 8.71
CA ASP A 297 35.80 24.65 8.06
C ASP A 297 34.96 24.23 6.84
N SER A 298 35.31 23.15 6.14
CA SER A 298 34.53 22.60 5.03
C SER A 298 33.15 22.10 5.46
N ASP A 299 33.06 21.39 6.58
CA ASP A 299 31.80 20.94 7.17
C ASP A 299 31.01 22.14 7.69
N PHE A 300 31.71 23.12 8.28
CA PHE A 300 31.06 24.34 8.77
C PHE A 300 30.41 25.14 7.63
N VAL A 301 31.01 25.19 6.44
CA VAL A 301 30.39 25.82 5.26
C VAL A 301 29.10 25.11 4.86
N LEU A 302 29.06 23.78 4.92
CA LEU A 302 27.85 23.00 4.66
C LEU A 302 26.78 23.23 5.75
N PHE A 303 27.19 23.22 7.02
CA PHE A 303 26.31 23.48 8.16
C PHE A 303 25.68 24.87 8.07
N VAL A 304 26.47 25.92 7.87
CA VAL A 304 25.99 27.31 7.78
C VAL A 304 25.12 27.54 6.55
N GLY A 305 25.36 26.81 5.47
CA GLY A 305 24.46 26.78 4.31
C GLY A 305 23.05 26.34 4.72
N ALA A 306 22.94 25.16 5.34
CA ALA A 306 21.66 24.62 5.81
C ALA A 306 21.01 25.48 6.90
N TYR A 307 21.79 25.92 7.89
CA TYR A 307 21.35 26.77 9.00
C TYR A 307 20.78 28.12 8.53
N ASN A 308 21.43 28.79 7.56
CA ASN A 308 20.96 30.10 7.06
C ASN A 308 19.65 30.02 6.30
N GLU A 309 19.42 28.91 5.62
CA GLU A 309 18.21 28.71 4.85
C GLU A 309 17.05 28.26 5.77
N LEU A 310 17.34 27.88 7.03
CA LEU A 310 16.44 27.10 7.91
C LEU A 310 15.90 25.88 7.17
N LEU A 311 16.65 25.41 6.16
CA LEU A 311 16.20 24.39 5.25
C LEU A 311 16.70 23.05 5.73
N CYS A 312 15.72 22.17 5.91
CA CYS A 312 15.86 20.79 5.55
C CYS A 312 15.11 20.64 4.21
N PRO A 313 15.76 20.86 3.04
CA PRO A 313 15.08 20.65 1.75
C PRO A 313 14.69 19.19 1.58
#